data_AF-A0A1J5ABI4-F1
#
_entry.id   AF-A0A1J5ABI4-F1
#
_cell.length_a   1.000
_cell.length_b   1.000
_cell.length_c   1.000
_cell.angle_alpha   90.00
_cell.angle_beta   90.00
_cell.angle_gamma   90.00
#
_symmetry.space_group_name_H-M   'P 1'
#
loop_
_entity.id
_entity.type
_entity.pdbx_description
1 polymer ?
#
loop_
_entity_poly.entity_id
_entity_poly.type
_entity_poly.pdbx_seq_one_letter_code
_entity_poly.pdbx_strand_id
1 'polypeptide(L)' 'MYLGFVLILLGLAIVLGSLTPFVIIPIFAVVMDRVFIVVEEWMLAEKFGREWVDYRTKVRRWV' A
#
# COMPACT_ATOMS: atom_id res chain seq x y z
N MET A 1 1.78 2.90 -5.89
CA MET A 1 0.55 3.71 -5.73
C MET A 1 0.21 3.95 -4.27
N TYR A 2 -0.01 2.89 -3.47
CA TYR A 2 -0.47 3.01 -2.08
C TYR A 2 0.46 3.79 -1.14
N LEU A 3 1.78 3.63 -1.27
CA LEU A 3 2.75 4.46 -0.54
C LEU A 3 2.55 5.96 -0.83
N GLY A 4 2.28 6.33 -2.09
CA GLY A 4 2.00 7.71 -2.47
C GLY A 4 0.78 8.28 -1.74
N PHE A 5 -0.30 7.50 -1.62
CA PHE A 5 -1.47 7.92 -0.83
C PHE A 5 -1.16 8.08 0.66
N VAL A 6 -0.37 7.17 1.24
CA VAL A 6 0.07 7.30 2.64
C VAL A 6 0.88 8.58 2.83
N LEU A 7 1.81 8.90 1.91
CA LEU A 7 2.62 10.12 1.97
C LEU A 7 1.77 11.39 1.79
N ILE A 8 0.78 11.38 0.90
CA ILE A 8 -0.15 12.50 0.72
C ILE A 8 -0.98 12.72 1.99
N LEU A 9 -1.54 11.65 2.58
CA LEU A 9 -2.28 11.74 3.83
C LEU A 9 -1.40 12.21 4.99
N LEU A 10 -0.12 11.80 5.02
CA LEU A 10 0.85 12.28 5.99
C LEU A 10 1.14 13.77 5.82
N GLY A 11 1.31 14.25 4.59
CA GLY A 11 1.42 15.68 4.30
C GLY A 11 0.19 16.45 4.76
N LEU A 12 -1.00 15.92 4.49
CA LEU A 12 -2.27 16.51 4.94
C LEU A 12 -2.40 16.54 6.47
N ALA A 13 -1.95 15.48 7.16
CA ALA A 13 -1.92 15.42 8.63
C ALA A 13 -1.09 16.55 9.24
N ILE A 14 0.08 16.84 8.63
CA ILE A 14 0.96 17.93 9.04
C ILE A 14 0.27 19.28 8.83
N VAL A 15 -0.38 19.49 7.68
CA VAL A 15 -1.11 20.73 7.38
C VAL A 15 -2.29 20.96 8.34
N LEU A 16 -2.99 19.89 8.73
CA LEU A 16 -4.12 19.94 9.67
C LEU A 16 -3.68 20.24 11.11
N GLY A 17 -2.41 20.01 11.48
CA GLY A 17 -1.89 20.24 12.83
C GLY A 17 -2.54 19.37 13.92
N SER A 18 -3.21 18.27 13.54
CA SER A 18 -3.92 17.36 14.46
C SER A 18 -3.20 16.03 14.61
N LEU A 19 -3.28 15.43 15.80
CA LEU A 19 -2.68 14.13 16.11
C LEU A 19 -3.53 12.94 15.60
N THR A 20 -4.83 13.14 15.39
CA THR A 20 -5.75 12.06 14.98
C THR A 20 -5.36 11.39 13.66
N PRO A 21 -4.99 12.13 12.59
CA PRO A 21 -4.60 11.51 11.32
C PRO A 21 -3.35 10.63 11.44
N PHE A 22 -2.42 10.94 12.34
CA PHE A 22 -1.21 10.13 12.55
C PHE A 22 -1.52 8.71 13.08
N VAL A 23 -2.69 8.49 13.69
CA VAL A 23 -3.16 7.16 14.10
C VAL A 23 -3.93 6.48 12.96
N ILE A 24 -4.75 7.25 12.23
CA ILE A 24 -5.58 6.74 11.13
C ILE A 24 -4.72 6.29 9.94
N ILE A 25 -3.63 7.00 9.63
CA ILE A 25 -2.76 6.72 8.48
C ILE A 25 -2.10 5.33 8.58
N PRO A 26 -1.49 4.91 9.71
CA PRO A 26 -1.00 3.55 9.88
C PRO A 26 -2.09 2.50 9.72
N ILE A 27 -3.28 2.73 10.29
CA ILE A 27 -4.41 1.80 10.16
C ILE A 27 -4.80 1.65 8.69
N PHE A 28 -4.93 2.77 7.98
CA PHE A 28 -5.20 2.79 6.54
C PHE A 28 -4.12 2.02 5.76
N ALA A 29 -2.83 2.26 6.04
CA ALA A 29 -1.74 1.56 5.36
C ALA A 29 -1.81 0.04 5.58
N VAL A 30 -2.11 -0.42 6.80
CA VAL A 30 -2.27 -1.85 7.11
C VAL A 30 -3.49 -2.44 6.40
N VAL A 31 -4.62 -1.73 6.36
CA VAL A 31 -5.82 -2.18 5.65
C VAL A 31 -5.54 -2.31 4.16
N MET A 32 -4.88 -1.32 3.56
CA MET A 32 -4.49 -1.40 2.15
C MET A 32 -3.53 -2.56 1.88
N ASP A 33 -2.54 -2.79 2.73
CA ASP A 33 -1.61 -3.93 2.59
C ASP A 33 -2.33 -5.28 2.64
N ARG A 34 -3.19 -5.47 3.64
CA ARG A 34 -3.78 -6.80 3.92
C ARG A 34 -5.00 -7.13 3.10
N VAL A 35 -5.79 -6.13 2.73
CA VAL A 35 -7.06 -6.34 2.03
C VAL A 35 -6.90 -6.09 0.54
N PHE A 36 -6.28 -4.97 0.15
CA PHE A 36 -6.22 -4.58 -1.26
C PHE A 36 -4.99 -5.15 -1.97
N ILE A 37 -3.78 -4.89 -1.45
CA ILE A 37 -2.54 -5.33 -2.10
C ILE A 37 -2.52 -6.86 -2.25
N VAL A 38 -2.87 -7.60 -1.19
CA VAL A 38 -2.92 -9.07 -1.25
C VAL A 38 -3.86 -9.54 -2.37
N VAL A 39 -5.10 -9.04 -2.43
CA VAL A 39 -6.07 -9.45 -3.46
C VAL A 39 -5.58 -9.09 -4.86
N GLU A 40 -4.97 -7.92 -5.03
CA GLU A 40 -4.35 -7.51 -6.29
C GLU A 40 -3.22 -8.45 -6.72
N GLU A 41 -2.33 -8.84 -5.79
CA GLU A 41 -1.26 -9.81 -6.08
C GLU A 41 -1.83 -11.18 -6.49
N TRP A 42 -2.95 -11.62 -5.90
CA TRP A 42 -3.63 -12.86 -6.28
C TRP A 42 -4.18 -12.77 -7.71
N MET A 43 -4.87 -11.68 -8.05
CA MET A 43 -5.39 -11.47 -9.40
C MET A 43 -4.27 -11.39 -10.45
N LEU A 44 -3.15 -10.75 -10.10
CA LEU A 44 -1.97 -10.68 -10.97
C LEU A 44 -1.28 -12.04 -11.12
N ALA A 45 -1.21 -12.83 -10.05
CA ALA A 45 -0.70 -14.19 -10.10
C ALA A 45 -1.57 -15.10 -11.00
N GLU A 46 -2.89 -14.98 -10.91
CA GLU A 46 -3.82 -15.73 -11.76
C GLU A 46 -3.69 -15.32 -13.23
N LYS A 47 -3.55 -14.02 -13.50
CA LYS A 47 -3.50 -13.48 -14.87
C LYS A 47 -2.16 -13.70 -15.57
N PHE A 48 -1.03 -13.58 -14.86
CA PHE A 48 0.32 -13.57 -15.45
C PHE A 48 1.19 -14.77 -15.03
N GLY A 49 0.75 -15.55 -14.03
CA GLY A 49 1.43 -16.78 -13.62
C GLY A 49 2.90 -16.59 -13.25
N ARG A 50 3.80 -17.26 -13.98
CA ARG A 50 5.24 -17.28 -13.70
C ARG A 50 5.92 -15.91 -13.86
N GLU A 51 5.50 -15.11 -14.85
CA GLU A 51 6.05 -13.77 -15.04
C GLU A 51 5.81 -12.88 -13.83
N TRP A 52 4.65 -13.02 -13.18
CA TRP A 52 4.34 -12.32 -11.94
C TRP A 52 5.19 -12.79 -10.76
N VAL A 53 5.42 -14.10 -10.61
CA VAL A 53 6.28 -14.64 -9.55
C VAL A 53 7.71 -14.11 -9.68
N ASP A 54 8.26 -14.12 -10.89
CA ASP A 54 9.60 -13.61 -11.17
C ASP A 54 9.70 -12.09 -10.98
N TYR A 55 8.63 -11.35 -11.30
CA TYR A 55 8.55 -9.91 -11.06
C TYR A 55 8.46 -9.58 -9.57
N ARG A 56 7.60 -10.28 -8.82
CA ARG A 56 7.35 -10.06 -7.39
C ARG A 56 8.62 -10.26 -6.54
N THR A 57 9.55 -11.11 -6.96
CA THR A 57 10.83 -11.29 -6.23
C THR A 57 11.80 -10.12 -6.39
N LYS A 58 11.64 -9.31 -7.44
CA LYS A 58 12.53 -8.18 -7.76
C LYS A 58 12.05 -6.86 -7.16
N VAL A 59 10.76 -6.75 -6.87
CA VAL A 59 10.14 -5.49 -6.41
C VAL A 59 9.44 -5.72 -5.07
N ARG A 60 9.79 -4.89 -4.08
CA ARG A 60 9.16 -4.92 -2.76
C ARG A 60 7.85 -4.12 -2.78
N ARG A 61 6.90 -4.48 -1.91
CA ARG A 61 5.55 -3.89 -1.89
C ARG A 61 5.51 -2.40 -1.55
N TRP A 62 6.38 -1.94 -0.66
CA TRP A 62 6.38 -0.57 -0.15
C TRP A 62 7.64 0.21 -0.56
N VAL A 63 8.84 -0.36 -0.38
CA VAL A 63 10.13 0.21 -0.85
C VAL A 63 11.11 -0.90 -1.16
#